data_AF-A0A1Z8UTL8-F1
#
_entry.id   AF-A0A1Z8UTL8-F1
#
_cell.length_a   1.000
_cell.length_b   1.000
_cell.length_c   1.000
_cell.angle_alpha   90.00
_cell.angle_beta   90.00
_cell.angle_gamma   90.00
#
_symmetry.space_group_name_H-M   'P 1'
#
loop_
_entity.id
_entity.type
_entity.pdbx_description
1 polymer ?
#
loop_
_entity_poly.entity_id
_entity_poly.type
_entity_poly.pdbx_seq_one_letter_code
_entity_poly.pdbx_strand_id
1 'polypeptide(L)'
;PFVDTYKIPFLTKYLGMRKSWLLISQIFLIISLIMLGFSDPSQNLFLTAFFALLTAFFSANQDIIIDAFRIEILDDEFQGAGAAATQFGYRFGGLLAGAGSLYLKSIFTWPEVFLIISGIIFMLSICTIFLVKLDKMNIKKKSNNLLAPFKEFILRNTFYKSLIIILFIFSFKFGDVVAGIMANPFYVKIGFSNIDIANASKIFGVIMTLLGVFIGGYLVKQIGLINSLIISGVFQILSNLLYVLLNNVGPEFSFLIITVAGENFSGGLGSAAFVAYLSVLCKKEYSATQYALLSSFMGLARTLLSSPSGFIVESFGWGNFFIISTIFGLPGLIILFWMKDRFPINMQILGRAR
;
A
#
# COMPACT_ATOMS: atom_id res chain seq x y z
N PRO A 1 -0.75 13.34 -13.09
CA PRO A 1 -1.36 14.25 -14.09
C PRO A 1 -1.27 13.76 -15.53
N PHE A 2 -0.07 13.48 -16.05
CA PHE A 2 0.11 13.05 -17.45
C PHE A 2 -0.63 11.77 -17.81
N VAL A 3 -0.65 10.81 -16.88
CA VAL A 3 -1.38 9.54 -17.04
C VAL A 3 -2.89 9.75 -17.23
N ASP A 4 -3.46 10.86 -16.73
CA ASP A 4 -4.89 11.21 -16.87
C ASP A 4 -5.20 12.07 -18.11
N THR A 5 -4.24 12.86 -18.57
CA THR A 5 -4.47 13.85 -19.63
C THR A 5 -3.92 13.43 -20.99
N TYR A 6 -2.74 12.82 -21.03
CA TYR A 6 -1.99 12.63 -22.26
C TYR A 6 -2.34 11.29 -22.93
N LYS A 7 -2.67 11.34 -24.23
CA LYS A 7 -2.96 10.16 -25.04
C LYS A 7 -1.68 9.74 -25.75
N ILE A 8 -1.27 8.49 -25.55
CA ILE A 8 -0.15 7.91 -26.29
C ILE A 8 -0.60 7.68 -27.75
N PRO A 9 0.07 8.28 -28.74
CA PRO A 9 -0.27 8.12 -30.15
C PRO A 9 -0.33 6.64 -30.55
N PHE A 10 -1.28 6.29 -31.43
CA PHE A 10 -1.55 4.92 -31.91
C PHE A 10 -2.04 3.93 -30.84
N LEU A 11 -1.30 3.72 -29.75
CA LEU A 11 -1.64 2.76 -28.68
C LEU A 11 -2.99 3.08 -28.04
N THR A 12 -3.28 4.36 -27.76
CA THR A 12 -4.54 4.76 -27.12
C THR A 12 -5.76 4.41 -27.98
N LYS A 13 -5.60 4.34 -29.32
CA LYS A 13 -6.69 4.01 -30.25
C LYS A 13 -7.06 2.52 -30.17
N TYR A 14 -6.08 1.64 -29.93
CA TYR A 14 -6.27 0.19 -29.91
C TYR A 14 -6.54 -0.37 -28.50
N LEU A 15 -5.79 0.10 -27.50
CA LEU A 15 -5.82 -0.46 -26.14
C LEU A 15 -6.62 0.39 -25.16
N GLY A 16 -6.96 1.63 -25.52
CA GLY A 16 -7.48 2.62 -24.58
C GLY A 16 -6.37 3.25 -23.73
N MET A 17 -6.73 4.26 -22.95
CA MET A 17 -5.76 5.16 -22.30
C MET A 17 -4.92 4.46 -21.22
N ARG A 18 -5.57 3.76 -20.27
CA ARG A 18 -4.89 3.13 -19.14
C ARG A 18 -3.96 2.00 -19.57
N LYS A 19 -4.44 1.09 -20.42
CA LYS A 19 -3.63 -0.01 -20.93
C LYS A 19 -2.42 0.46 -21.75
N SER A 20 -2.56 1.57 -22.47
CA SER A 20 -1.43 2.15 -23.21
C SER A 20 -0.35 2.65 -22.25
N TRP A 21 -0.75 3.37 -21.20
CA TRP A 21 0.19 3.83 -20.17
C TRP A 21 0.82 2.66 -19.42
N LEU A 22 0.02 1.64 -19.06
CA LEU A 22 0.48 0.42 -18.40
C LEU A 22 1.55 -0.29 -19.24
N LEU A 23 1.33 -0.44 -20.55
CA LEU A 23 2.30 -1.09 -21.43
C LEU A 23 3.60 -0.29 -21.53
N ILE A 24 3.51 1.04 -21.66
CA ILE A 24 4.71 1.89 -21.77
C ILE A 24 5.53 1.89 -20.49
N SER A 25 4.90 2.12 -19.32
CA SER A 25 5.60 2.08 -18.04
C SER A 25 6.24 0.71 -17.80
N GLN A 26 5.55 -0.36 -18.20
CA GLN A 26 6.05 -1.72 -18.10
C GLN A 26 7.30 -1.99 -18.97
N ILE A 27 7.30 -1.55 -20.22
CA ILE A 27 8.47 -1.71 -21.11
C ILE A 27 9.69 -1.03 -20.51
N PHE A 28 9.53 0.22 -20.04
CA PHE A 28 10.62 0.95 -19.42
C PHE A 28 11.08 0.33 -18.10
N LEU A 29 10.16 -0.20 -17.29
CA LEU A 29 10.48 -0.92 -16.04
C LEU A 29 11.31 -2.19 -16.32
N ILE A 30 10.97 -2.93 -17.37
CA ILE A 30 11.72 -4.14 -17.78
C ILE A 30 13.13 -3.77 -18.23
N ILE A 31 13.25 -2.74 -19.08
CA ILE A 31 14.55 -2.27 -19.54
C ILE A 31 15.41 -1.82 -18.35
N SER A 32 14.84 -1.06 -17.40
CA SER A 32 15.59 -0.62 -16.22
C SER A 32 16.00 -1.77 -15.31
N LEU A 33 15.15 -2.80 -15.13
CA LEU A 33 15.47 -3.99 -14.34
C LEU A 33 16.59 -4.83 -14.97
N ILE A 34 16.53 -5.05 -16.29
CA ILE A 34 17.58 -5.77 -17.00
C ILE A 34 18.91 -5.01 -16.87
N MET A 35 18.90 -3.71 -17.14
CA MET A 35 20.10 -2.87 -17.03
C MET A 35 20.65 -2.81 -15.60
N LEU A 36 19.78 -2.82 -14.59
CA LEU A 36 20.18 -2.92 -13.18
C LEU A 36 20.88 -4.25 -12.90
N GLY A 37 20.36 -5.36 -13.43
CA GLY A 37 20.97 -6.69 -13.27
C GLY A 37 22.35 -6.84 -13.90
N PHE A 38 22.62 -6.12 -14.99
CA PHE A 38 23.94 -6.06 -15.63
C PHE A 38 24.88 -5.01 -15.01
N SER A 39 24.40 -4.18 -14.10
CA SER A 39 25.23 -3.19 -13.42
C SER A 39 25.94 -3.79 -12.20
N ASP A 40 27.22 -3.48 -12.05
CA ASP A 40 28.01 -3.90 -10.89
C ASP A 40 28.32 -2.68 -10.00
N PRO A 41 27.77 -2.61 -8.78
CA PRO A 41 28.01 -1.48 -7.88
C PRO A 41 29.47 -1.37 -7.42
N SER A 42 30.25 -2.44 -7.50
CA SER A 42 31.68 -2.41 -7.18
C SER A 42 32.52 -1.74 -8.27
N GLN A 43 32.05 -1.77 -9.53
CA GLN A 43 32.71 -1.14 -10.67
C GLN A 43 32.20 0.29 -10.90
N ASN A 44 30.89 0.49 -10.85
CA ASN A 44 30.29 1.80 -11.10
C ASN A 44 28.99 2.00 -10.30
N LEU A 45 29.15 2.47 -9.07
CA LEU A 45 28.04 2.79 -8.17
C LEU A 45 27.03 3.76 -8.78
N PHE A 46 27.50 4.76 -9.54
CA PHE A 46 26.62 5.78 -10.12
C PHE A 46 25.67 5.19 -11.17
N LEU A 47 26.17 4.28 -12.01
CA LEU A 47 25.38 3.59 -13.02
C LEU A 47 24.32 2.69 -12.37
N THR A 48 24.69 1.92 -11.34
CA THR A 48 23.75 1.09 -10.57
C THR A 48 22.68 1.95 -9.89
N ALA A 49 23.07 3.05 -9.26
CA ALA A 49 22.13 3.98 -8.63
C ALA A 49 21.16 4.61 -9.64
N PHE A 50 21.64 4.95 -10.84
CA PHE A 50 20.81 5.49 -11.91
C PHE A 50 19.74 4.48 -12.37
N PHE A 51 20.11 3.22 -12.62
CA PHE A 51 19.13 2.19 -13.01
C PHE A 51 18.19 1.79 -11.88
N ALA A 52 18.65 1.83 -10.63
CA ALA A 52 17.80 1.65 -9.46
C ALA A 52 16.76 2.78 -9.36
N LEU A 53 17.16 4.03 -9.62
CA LEU A 53 16.25 5.18 -9.64
C LEU A 53 15.24 5.08 -10.78
N LEU A 54 15.66 4.68 -11.99
CA LEU A 54 14.73 4.44 -13.10
C LEU A 54 13.73 3.33 -12.76
N THR A 55 14.19 2.24 -12.16
CA THR A 55 13.33 1.13 -11.72
C THR A 55 12.29 1.61 -10.70
N ALA A 56 12.72 2.38 -9.68
CA ALA A 56 11.80 2.95 -8.70
C ALA A 56 10.78 3.91 -9.34
N PHE A 57 11.22 4.75 -10.28
CA PHE A 57 10.35 5.70 -10.98
C PHE A 57 9.29 5.00 -11.84
N PHE A 58 9.68 4.01 -12.66
CA PHE A 58 8.73 3.28 -13.50
C PHE A 58 7.82 2.34 -12.69
N SER A 59 8.33 1.74 -11.61
CA SER A 59 7.51 0.96 -10.68
C SER A 59 6.44 1.82 -10.01
N ALA A 60 6.79 3.02 -9.53
CA ALA A 60 5.82 3.92 -8.92
C ALA A 60 4.73 4.35 -9.92
N ASN A 61 5.10 4.62 -11.17
CA ASN A 61 4.12 4.92 -12.22
C ASN A 61 3.18 3.73 -12.49
N GLN A 62 3.73 2.51 -12.52
CA GLN A 62 2.96 1.28 -12.71
C GLN A 62 1.91 1.10 -11.60
N ASP A 63 2.30 1.29 -10.34
CA ASP A 63 1.41 1.19 -9.19
C ASP A 63 0.23 2.17 -9.31
N ILE A 64 0.52 3.44 -9.64
CA ILE A 64 -0.50 4.46 -9.85
C ILE A 64 -1.44 4.14 -11.01
N ILE A 65 -0.92 3.57 -12.10
CA ILE A 65 -1.76 3.16 -13.25
C ILE A 65 -2.70 2.03 -12.84
N ILE A 66 -2.21 1.02 -12.11
CA ILE A 66 -3.02 -0.12 -11.66
C ILE A 66 -4.09 0.32 -10.66
N ASP A 67 -3.75 1.18 -9.70
CA ASP A 67 -4.71 1.72 -8.74
C ASP A 67 -5.78 2.57 -9.43
N ALA A 68 -5.40 3.44 -10.36
CA ALA A 68 -6.35 4.21 -11.17
C ALA A 68 -7.25 3.31 -12.01
N PHE A 69 -6.69 2.24 -12.59
CA PHE A 69 -7.42 1.26 -13.37
C PHE A 69 -8.45 0.51 -12.52
N ARG A 70 -8.09 0.13 -11.29
CA ARG A 70 -9.02 -0.46 -10.30
C ARG A 70 -10.19 0.50 -10.00
N ILE A 71 -9.88 1.77 -9.72
CA ILE A 71 -10.88 2.80 -9.38
C ILE A 71 -11.89 2.99 -10.51
N GLU A 72 -11.42 2.93 -11.76
CA GLU A 72 -12.28 3.15 -12.92
C GLU A 72 -13.20 1.96 -13.19
N ILE A 73 -12.67 0.73 -13.13
CA ILE A 73 -13.37 -0.49 -13.54
C ILE A 73 -14.38 -0.96 -12.47
N LEU A 74 -14.06 -0.76 -11.19
CA LEU A 74 -14.92 -1.22 -10.11
C LEU A 74 -15.92 -0.13 -9.71
N ASP A 75 -17.12 -0.58 -9.36
CA ASP A 75 -18.06 0.25 -8.62
C ASP A 75 -17.57 0.43 -7.19
N ASP A 76 -18.02 1.50 -6.54
CA ASP A 76 -17.57 1.89 -5.20
C ASP A 76 -17.77 0.77 -4.17
N GLU A 77 -18.82 -0.05 -4.35
CA GLU A 77 -19.15 -1.21 -3.51
C GLU A 77 -18.07 -2.30 -3.54
N PHE A 78 -17.41 -2.46 -4.69
CA PHE A 78 -16.40 -3.49 -4.92
C PHE A 78 -14.97 -2.99 -4.68
N GLN A 79 -14.77 -1.72 -4.35
CA GLN A 79 -13.43 -1.17 -4.10
C GLN A 79 -12.72 -1.88 -2.94
N GLY A 80 -13.45 -2.33 -1.91
CA GLY A 80 -12.90 -3.16 -0.83
C GLY A 80 -12.32 -4.49 -1.31
N ALA A 81 -13.09 -5.22 -2.13
CA ALA A 81 -12.66 -6.48 -2.72
C ALA A 81 -11.52 -6.29 -3.73
N GLY A 82 -11.59 -5.23 -4.55
CA GLY A 82 -10.54 -4.86 -5.49
C GLY A 82 -9.22 -4.53 -4.78
N ALA A 83 -9.28 -3.73 -3.71
CA ALA A 83 -8.13 -3.40 -2.88
C ALA A 83 -7.49 -4.65 -2.28
N ALA A 84 -8.33 -5.57 -1.78
CA ALA A 84 -7.87 -6.85 -1.25
C ALA A 84 -7.16 -7.71 -2.32
N ALA A 85 -7.72 -7.79 -3.53
CA ALA A 85 -7.12 -8.53 -4.64
C ALA A 85 -5.77 -7.93 -5.08
N THR A 86 -5.67 -6.60 -5.19
CA THR A 86 -4.40 -5.93 -5.53
C THR A 86 -3.35 -6.15 -4.45
N GLN A 87 -3.75 -6.12 -3.17
CA GLN A 87 -2.84 -6.35 -2.06
C GLN A 87 -2.37 -7.81 -1.99
N PHE A 88 -3.23 -8.77 -2.31
CA PHE A 88 -2.85 -10.18 -2.47
C PHE A 88 -1.77 -10.34 -3.56
N GLY A 89 -2.02 -9.77 -4.73
CA GLY A 89 -1.05 -9.77 -5.83
C GLY A 89 0.29 -9.14 -5.44
N TYR A 90 0.26 -8.01 -4.74
CA TYR A 90 1.45 -7.34 -4.22
C TYR A 90 2.27 -8.22 -3.27
N ARG A 91 1.61 -8.94 -2.35
CA ARG A 91 2.29 -9.86 -1.42
C ARG A 91 2.91 -11.06 -2.15
N PHE A 92 2.19 -11.63 -3.11
CA PHE A 92 2.72 -12.72 -3.92
C PHE A 92 3.93 -12.26 -4.77
N GLY A 93 3.82 -11.08 -5.39
CA GLY A 93 4.94 -10.46 -6.12
C GLY A 93 6.14 -10.20 -5.22
N GLY A 94 5.93 -9.70 -3.99
CA GLY A 94 6.99 -9.50 -3.01
C GLY A 94 7.69 -10.80 -2.57
N LEU A 95 6.97 -11.92 -2.49
CA LEU A 95 7.58 -13.23 -2.22
C LEU A 95 8.46 -13.71 -3.38
N LEU A 96 7.99 -13.56 -4.62
CA LEU A 96 8.76 -13.90 -5.82
C LEU A 96 10.02 -13.02 -5.96
N ALA A 97 9.86 -11.70 -5.80
CA ALA A 97 10.96 -10.74 -5.87
C ALA A 97 11.95 -10.85 -4.69
N GLY A 98 11.49 -11.30 -3.52
CA GLY A 98 12.34 -11.51 -2.35
C GLY A 98 12.96 -12.90 -2.31
N ALA A 99 12.20 -13.87 -1.78
CA ALA A 99 12.68 -15.24 -1.58
C ALA A 99 12.94 -15.96 -2.91
N GLY A 100 12.06 -15.79 -3.90
CA GLY A 100 12.22 -16.43 -5.21
C GLY A 100 13.49 -15.98 -5.92
N SER A 101 13.84 -14.69 -5.83
CA SER A 101 15.03 -14.12 -6.48
C SER A 101 16.32 -14.59 -5.81
N LEU A 102 16.34 -14.69 -4.48
CA LEU A 102 17.47 -15.26 -3.73
C LEU A 102 17.67 -16.75 -4.03
N TYR A 103 16.57 -17.50 -4.14
CA TYR A 103 16.64 -18.91 -4.53
C TYR A 103 17.18 -19.07 -5.96
N LEU A 104 16.67 -18.30 -6.93
CA LEU A 104 17.19 -18.31 -8.30
C LEU A 104 18.68 -17.95 -8.33
N LYS A 105 19.12 -16.99 -7.52
CA LYS A 105 20.54 -16.60 -7.40
C LYS A 105 21.45 -17.73 -6.89
N SER A 106 20.91 -18.76 -6.23
CA SER A 106 21.73 -19.92 -5.83
C SER A 106 22.11 -20.83 -7.01
N ILE A 107 21.38 -20.71 -8.12
CA ILE A 107 21.53 -21.54 -9.33
C ILE A 107 22.04 -20.69 -10.51
N PHE A 108 21.59 -19.44 -10.60
CA PHE A 108 21.85 -18.49 -11.67
C PHE A 108 22.62 -17.26 -11.18
N THR A 109 23.25 -16.56 -12.12
CA THR A 109 23.91 -15.28 -11.86
C THR A 109 22.90 -14.14 -11.71
N TRP A 110 23.28 -13.03 -11.07
CA TRP A 110 22.37 -11.88 -10.90
C TRP A 110 21.77 -11.36 -12.22
N PRO A 111 22.53 -11.15 -13.31
CA PRO A 111 21.95 -10.73 -14.58
C PRO A 111 20.86 -11.69 -15.09
N GLU A 112 21.08 -13.00 -14.98
CA GLU A 112 20.10 -14.03 -15.37
C GLU A 112 18.85 -13.97 -14.49
N VAL A 113 19.01 -13.81 -13.17
CA VAL A 113 17.90 -13.65 -12.23
C VAL A 113 17.03 -12.44 -12.60
N PHE A 114 17.65 -11.28 -12.84
CA PHE A 114 16.92 -10.07 -13.25
C PHE A 114 16.23 -10.25 -14.61
N LEU A 115 16.83 -10.98 -15.55
CA LEU A 115 16.24 -11.29 -16.84
C LEU A 115 15.01 -12.21 -16.69
N ILE A 116 15.12 -13.28 -15.90
CA ILE A 116 14.00 -14.20 -15.61
C ILE A 116 12.83 -13.44 -14.97
N ILE A 117 13.10 -12.65 -13.92
CA ILE A 117 12.06 -11.87 -13.23
C ILE A 117 11.41 -10.87 -14.19
N SER A 118 12.22 -10.15 -14.97
CA SER A 118 11.70 -9.20 -15.96
C SER A 118 10.80 -9.88 -17.00
N GLY A 119 11.15 -11.09 -17.44
CA GLY A 119 10.33 -11.91 -18.33
C GLY A 119 9.00 -12.32 -17.70
N ILE A 120 9.01 -12.74 -16.43
CA ILE A 120 7.78 -13.08 -15.69
C ILE A 120 6.86 -11.86 -15.57
N ILE A 121 7.39 -10.70 -15.18
CA ILE A 121 6.60 -9.47 -15.04
C ILE A 121 6.03 -9.06 -16.41
N PHE A 122 6.83 -9.15 -17.48
CA PHE A 122 6.36 -8.89 -18.84
C PHE A 122 5.19 -9.79 -19.23
N MET A 123 5.31 -11.09 -19.01
CA MET A 123 4.27 -12.06 -19.31
C MET A 123 2.97 -11.75 -18.55
N LEU A 124 3.05 -11.49 -17.25
CA LEU A 124 1.88 -11.15 -16.42
C LEU A 124 1.21 -9.84 -16.87
N SER A 125 2.00 -8.84 -17.25
CA SER A 125 1.49 -7.56 -17.75
C SER A 125 0.76 -7.72 -19.09
N ILE A 126 1.29 -8.54 -20.01
CA ILE A 126 0.66 -8.87 -21.29
C ILE A 126 -0.67 -9.56 -21.04
N CYS A 127 -0.69 -10.58 -20.20
CA CYS A 127 -1.91 -11.28 -19.81
C CYS A 127 -2.97 -10.30 -19.28
N THR A 128 -2.57 -9.34 -18.45
CA THR A 128 -3.48 -8.32 -17.89
C THR A 128 -4.09 -7.44 -18.99
N ILE A 129 -3.28 -6.98 -19.96
CA ILE A 129 -3.73 -6.14 -21.08
C ILE A 129 -4.74 -6.88 -21.97
N PHE A 130 -4.52 -8.19 -22.23
CA PHE A 130 -5.38 -8.98 -23.11
C PHE A 130 -6.65 -9.50 -22.42
N LEU A 131 -6.57 -9.91 -21.16
CA LEU A 131 -7.70 -10.49 -20.43
C LEU A 131 -8.74 -9.45 -19.99
N VAL A 132 -8.28 -8.27 -19.55
CA VAL A 132 -9.20 -7.26 -19.02
C VAL A 132 -9.81 -6.48 -20.17
N LYS A 133 -11.07 -6.73 -20.54
CA LYS A 133 -11.77 -5.88 -21.53
C LYS A 133 -12.15 -4.55 -20.88
N LEU A 134 -11.67 -3.45 -21.45
CA LEU A 134 -12.17 -2.12 -21.10
C LEU A 134 -13.44 -1.91 -21.91
N ASP A 135 -14.58 -1.80 -21.22
CA ASP A 135 -15.72 -1.14 -21.84
C ASP A 135 -15.33 0.32 -22.10
N LYS A 136 -15.80 0.88 -23.22
CA LYS A 136 -15.55 2.27 -23.58
C LYS A 136 -16.25 3.19 -22.58
N MET A 137 -15.64 3.40 -21.41
CA MET A 137 -16.04 4.45 -20.50
C MET A 137 -15.80 5.78 -21.22
N ASN A 138 -16.89 6.41 -21.67
CA ASN A 138 -16.89 7.75 -22.25
C ASN A 138 -16.62 8.79 -21.15
N ILE A 139 -15.42 8.77 -20.59
CA ILE A 139 -14.97 9.81 -19.65
C ILE A 139 -14.76 11.08 -20.49
N LYS A 140 -15.75 11.98 -20.46
CA LYS A 140 -15.68 13.29 -21.10
C LYS A 140 -14.59 14.12 -20.42
N LYS A 141 -13.45 14.28 -21.10
CA LYS A 141 -12.31 15.09 -20.63
C LYS A 141 -12.70 16.56 -20.47
N LYS A 142 -12.39 17.16 -19.32
CA LYS A 142 -12.36 18.62 -19.16
C LYS A 142 -11.01 19.07 -18.60
N SER A 143 -10.22 19.64 -19.51
CA SER A 143 -8.99 20.45 -19.32
C SER A 143 -7.64 19.72 -19.28
N ASN A 144 -6.67 20.30 -19.99
CA ASN A 144 -5.23 19.99 -19.95
C ASN A 144 -4.54 20.64 -18.74
N ASN A 145 -5.29 21.21 -17.79
CA ASN A 145 -4.71 21.94 -16.68
C ASN A 145 -4.21 20.97 -15.60
N LEU A 146 -2.90 21.01 -15.32
CA LEU A 146 -2.26 20.19 -14.30
C LEU A 146 -2.84 20.43 -12.89
N LEU A 147 -3.39 21.62 -12.64
CA LEU A 147 -4.00 21.99 -11.36
C LEU A 147 -5.47 21.60 -11.23
N ALA A 148 -6.13 21.15 -12.32
CA ALA A 148 -7.55 20.81 -12.30
C ALA A 148 -7.90 19.69 -11.30
N PRO A 149 -7.13 18.59 -11.19
CA PRO A 149 -7.41 17.52 -10.22
C PRO A 149 -7.41 18.01 -8.76
N PHE A 150 -6.50 18.93 -8.43
CA PHE A 150 -6.34 19.48 -7.08
C PHE A 150 -7.45 20.45 -6.73
N LYS A 151 -7.75 21.37 -7.65
CA LYS A 151 -8.86 22.32 -7.49
C LYS A 151 -10.19 21.58 -7.36
N GLU A 152 -10.41 20.56 -8.19
CA GLU A 152 -11.62 19.73 -8.11
C GLU A 152 -11.73 19.06 -6.74
N PHE A 153 -10.65 18.44 -6.24
CA PHE A 153 -10.66 17.76 -4.95
C PHE A 153 -11.01 18.69 -3.78
N ILE A 154 -10.43 19.90 -3.76
CA ILE A 154 -10.63 20.90 -2.69
C ILE A 154 -12.03 21.51 -2.79
N LEU A 155 -12.47 21.89 -4.00
CA LEU A 155 -13.76 22.55 -4.20
C LEU A 155 -14.94 21.60 -3.94
N ARG A 156 -14.82 20.32 -4.30
CA ARG A 156 -15.87 19.31 -4.07
C ARG A 156 -16.11 19.08 -2.58
N ASN A 157 -15.04 19.05 -1.78
CA ASN A 157 -15.14 18.74 -0.36
C ASN A 157 -15.29 19.98 0.52
N THR A 158 -14.96 21.19 0.04
CA THR A 158 -14.62 22.36 0.87
C THR A 158 -13.25 22.18 1.54
N PHE A 159 -12.49 23.27 1.64
CA PHE A 159 -11.12 23.27 2.18
C PHE A 159 -11.00 22.60 3.56
N TYR A 160 -11.91 22.91 4.49
CA TYR A 160 -11.92 22.35 5.84
C TYR A 160 -12.05 20.82 5.85
N LYS A 161 -12.93 20.26 5.01
CA LYS A 161 -13.14 18.82 4.88
C LYS A 161 -11.93 18.13 4.23
N SER A 162 -11.34 18.73 3.20
CA SER A 162 -10.09 18.23 2.61
C SER A 162 -8.97 18.17 3.63
N LEU A 163 -8.85 19.17 4.51
CA LEU A 163 -7.86 19.18 5.58
C LEU A 163 -8.07 18.02 6.56
N ILE A 164 -9.32 17.74 6.97
CA ILE A 164 -9.65 16.61 7.86
C ILE A 164 -9.33 15.27 7.19
N ILE A 165 -9.63 15.12 5.89
CA ILE A 165 -9.27 13.92 5.14
C ILE A 165 -7.76 13.70 5.14
N ILE A 166 -6.96 14.75 4.90
CA ILE A 166 -5.50 14.67 4.93
C ILE A 166 -5.00 14.34 6.34
N LEU A 167 -5.56 14.97 7.37
CA LEU A 167 -5.21 14.70 8.76
C LEU A 167 -5.53 13.25 9.14
N PHE A 168 -6.69 12.73 8.72
CA PHE A 168 -7.05 11.34 8.88
C PHE A 168 -6.05 10.41 8.19
N ILE A 169 -5.70 10.67 6.92
CA ILE A 169 -4.73 9.88 6.17
C ILE A 169 -3.37 9.84 6.89
N PHE A 170 -2.99 10.96 7.50
CA PHE A 170 -1.75 11.10 8.25
C PHE A 170 -1.79 10.33 9.59
N SER A 171 -2.90 10.41 10.33
CA SER A 171 -3.01 9.84 11.67
C SER A 171 -3.45 8.37 11.71
N PHE A 172 -4.19 7.87 10.72
CA PHE A 172 -4.82 6.54 10.79
C PHE A 172 -3.83 5.40 11.00
N LYS A 173 -2.71 5.42 10.28
CA LYS A 173 -1.65 4.40 10.38
C LYS A 173 -0.46 4.82 11.25
N PHE A 174 -0.57 5.94 11.97
CA PHE A 174 0.58 6.52 12.67
C PHE A 174 1.16 5.54 13.70
N GLY A 175 0.32 5.03 14.61
CA GLY A 175 0.77 4.10 15.65
C GLY A 175 1.38 2.81 15.09
N ASP A 176 0.72 2.21 14.09
CA ASP A 176 1.15 0.97 13.43
C ASP A 176 2.50 1.14 12.71
N VAL A 177 2.67 2.23 11.96
CA VAL A 177 3.92 2.53 11.26
C VAL A 177 5.08 2.71 12.23
N VAL A 178 4.87 3.46 13.32
CA VAL A 178 5.89 3.72 14.33
C VAL A 178 6.31 2.40 14.99
N ALA A 179 5.35 1.57 15.38
CA ALA A 179 5.62 0.26 15.99
C ALA A 179 6.36 -0.67 15.01
N GLY A 180 5.86 -0.80 13.77
CA GLY A 180 6.37 -1.77 12.80
C GLY A 180 7.81 -1.50 12.34
N ILE A 181 8.25 -0.24 12.30
CA ILE A 181 9.65 0.09 11.96
C ILE A 181 10.62 -0.34 13.06
N MET A 182 10.16 -0.35 14.31
CA MET A 182 10.95 -0.75 15.48
C MET A 182 10.77 -2.23 15.85
N ALA A 183 9.88 -2.96 15.18
CA ALA A 183 9.61 -4.37 15.44
C ALA A 183 10.86 -5.27 15.31
N ASN A 184 11.58 -5.20 14.18
CA ASN A 184 12.78 -6.02 13.99
C ASN A 184 13.91 -5.69 14.98
N PRO A 185 14.29 -4.40 15.19
CA PRO A 185 15.23 -4.03 16.24
C PRO A 185 14.82 -4.52 17.64
N PHE A 186 13.52 -4.44 17.96
CA PHE A 186 12.97 -4.92 19.22
C PHE A 186 13.15 -6.42 19.41
N TYR A 187 12.83 -7.24 18.40
CA TYR A 187 12.96 -8.70 18.50
C TYR A 187 14.42 -9.12 18.75
N VAL A 188 15.35 -8.52 18.02
CA VAL A 188 16.79 -8.77 18.21
C VAL A 188 17.23 -8.34 19.61
N LYS A 189 16.73 -7.21 20.11
CA LYS A 189 17.09 -6.69 21.43
C LYS A 189 16.58 -7.55 22.58
N ILE A 190 15.40 -8.16 22.45
CA ILE A 190 14.84 -9.10 23.43
C ILE A 190 15.59 -10.43 23.45
N GLY A 191 16.28 -10.78 22.37
CA GLY A 191 17.13 -11.97 22.29
C GLY A 191 16.63 -13.08 21.36
N PHE A 192 15.70 -12.78 20.45
CA PHE A 192 15.28 -13.74 19.42
C PHE A 192 16.38 -13.97 18.39
N SER A 193 16.47 -15.19 17.87
CA SER A 193 17.36 -15.48 16.76
C SER A 193 16.81 -14.94 15.45
N ASN A 194 17.69 -14.68 14.47
CA ASN A 194 17.27 -14.29 13.12
C ASN A 194 16.38 -15.35 12.46
N ILE A 195 16.53 -16.62 12.84
CA ILE A 195 15.71 -17.74 12.32
C ILE A 195 14.30 -17.66 12.91
N ASP A 196 14.16 -17.41 14.21
CA ASP A 196 12.86 -17.25 14.87
C ASP A 196 12.09 -16.08 14.27
N ILE A 197 12.76 -14.93 14.10
CA ILE A 197 12.20 -13.73 13.49
C ILE A 197 11.77 -14.03 12.04
N ALA A 198 12.62 -14.68 11.25
CA ALA A 198 12.30 -15.03 9.87
C ALA A 198 11.09 -15.96 9.79
N ASN A 199 11.03 -17.00 10.62
CA ASN A 199 9.91 -17.94 10.65
C ASN A 199 8.60 -17.26 11.07
N ALA A 200 8.64 -16.44 12.12
CA ALA A 200 7.47 -15.69 12.57
C ALA A 200 7.00 -14.70 11.48
N SER A 201 7.87 -13.82 10.99
CA SER A 201 7.47 -12.73 10.08
C SER A 201 7.21 -13.18 8.65
N LYS A 202 7.98 -14.14 8.11
CA LYS A 202 7.86 -14.52 6.68
C LYS A 202 6.83 -15.61 6.42
N ILE A 203 6.59 -16.51 7.37
CA ILE A 203 5.58 -17.55 7.22
C ILE A 203 4.27 -17.06 7.82
N PHE A 204 4.22 -16.87 9.14
CA PHE A 204 2.99 -16.51 9.84
C PHE A 204 2.55 -15.08 9.51
N GLY A 205 3.47 -14.11 9.54
CA GLY A 205 3.14 -12.71 9.24
C GLY A 205 2.53 -12.51 7.84
N VAL A 206 3.07 -13.18 6.81
CA VAL A 206 2.52 -13.05 5.45
C VAL A 206 1.13 -13.68 5.34
N ILE A 207 0.93 -14.88 5.90
CA ILE A 207 -0.38 -15.55 5.91
C ILE A 207 -1.42 -14.68 6.65
N MET A 208 -1.06 -14.18 7.83
CA MET A 208 -1.94 -13.34 8.64
C MET A 208 -2.25 -12.00 7.97
N THR A 209 -1.28 -11.42 7.25
CA THR A 209 -1.54 -10.24 6.42
C THR A 209 -2.59 -10.55 5.35
N LEU A 210 -2.45 -11.67 4.63
CA LEU A 210 -3.39 -12.04 3.57
C LEU A 210 -4.80 -12.26 4.15
N LEU A 211 -4.90 -12.99 5.27
CA LEU A 211 -6.17 -13.17 5.98
C LEU A 211 -6.78 -11.82 6.39
N GLY A 212 -5.99 -10.94 6.99
CA GLY A 212 -6.42 -9.60 7.38
C GLY A 212 -6.93 -8.81 6.18
N VAL A 213 -6.22 -8.82 5.06
CA VAL A 213 -6.59 -8.14 3.81
C VAL A 213 -7.93 -8.64 3.26
N PHE A 214 -8.14 -9.95 3.21
CA PHE A 214 -9.41 -10.53 2.71
C PHE A 214 -10.58 -10.21 3.65
N ILE A 215 -10.38 -10.38 4.96
CA ILE A 215 -11.41 -10.05 5.95
C ILE A 215 -11.70 -8.54 5.92
N GLY A 216 -10.68 -7.69 5.74
CA GLY A 216 -10.83 -6.25 5.64
C GLY A 216 -11.66 -5.84 4.42
N GLY A 217 -11.34 -6.40 3.25
CA GLY A 217 -12.13 -6.20 2.03
C GLY A 217 -13.56 -6.72 2.15
N TYR A 218 -13.76 -7.85 2.84
CA TYR A 218 -15.09 -8.39 3.14
C TYR A 218 -15.89 -7.50 4.10
N LEU A 219 -15.26 -6.97 5.16
CA LEU A 219 -15.91 -6.03 6.09
C LEU A 219 -16.35 -4.75 5.38
N VAL A 220 -15.56 -4.21 4.46
CA VAL A 220 -15.97 -3.03 3.67
C VAL A 220 -17.28 -3.30 2.94
N LYS A 221 -17.43 -4.50 2.35
CA LYS A 221 -18.67 -4.91 1.67
C LYS A 221 -19.83 -5.12 2.64
N GLN A 222 -19.61 -5.72 3.80
CA GLN A 222 -20.68 -6.15 4.70
C GLN A 222 -21.23 -5.03 5.59
N ILE A 223 -20.34 -4.22 6.18
CA ILE A 223 -20.69 -3.24 7.22
C ILE A 223 -20.41 -1.79 6.79
N GLY A 224 -19.92 -1.61 5.56
CA GLY A 224 -19.56 -0.33 4.99
C GLY A 224 -18.14 0.13 5.33
N LEU A 225 -17.67 1.11 4.56
CA LEU A 225 -16.29 1.59 4.57
C LEU A 225 -15.85 2.18 5.92
N ILE A 226 -16.62 3.13 6.47
CA ILE A 226 -16.26 3.83 7.72
C ILE A 226 -16.24 2.87 8.91
N ASN A 227 -17.24 1.99 9.04
CA ASN A 227 -17.27 1.01 10.12
C ASN A 227 -16.12 -0.01 9.99
N SER A 228 -15.79 -0.44 8.77
CA SER A 228 -14.63 -1.29 8.52
C SER A 228 -13.32 -0.60 8.94
N LEU A 229 -13.15 0.69 8.64
CA LEU A 229 -11.99 1.48 9.09
C LEU A 229 -11.92 1.60 10.62
N ILE A 230 -13.05 1.81 11.30
CA ILE A 230 -13.11 1.86 12.77
C ILE A 230 -12.66 0.53 13.36
N ILE A 231 -13.24 -0.59 12.92
CA ILE A 231 -12.84 -1.93 13.41
C ILE A 231 -11.36 -2.15 13.14
N SER A 232 -10.90 -1.84 11.93
CA SER A 232 -9.50 -2.01 11.56
C SER A 232 -8.56 -1.17 12.42
N GLY A 233 -8.90 0.09 12.68
CA GLY A 233 -8.11 0.98 13.51
C GLY A 233 -8.05 0.52 14.96
N VAL A 234 -9.17 0.00 15.51
CA VAL A 234 -9.17 -0.59 16.86
C VAL A 234 -8.24 -1.80 16.93
N PHE A 235 -8.31 -2.71 15.94
CA PHE A 235 -7.41 -3.86 15.88
C PHE A 235 -5.93 -3.45 15.75
N GLN A 236 -5.62 -2.39 14.99
CA GLN A 236 -4.24 -1.88 14.85
C GLN A 236 -3.70 -1.29 16.17
N ILE A 237 -4.53 -0.55 16.90
CA ILE A 237 -4.16 -0.02 18.21
C ILE A 237 -3.94 -1.16 19.20
N LEU A 238 -4.86 -2.13 19.25
CA LEU A 238 -4.76 -3.27 20.15
C LEU A 238 -3.56 -4.17 19.82
N SER A 239 -3.20 -4.33 18.54
CA SER A 239 -2.02 -5.12 18.18
C SER A 239 -0.72 -4.52 18.71
N ASN A 240 -0.64 -3.20 18.89
CA ASN A 240 0.55 -2.58 19.48
C ASN A 240 0.77 -3.01 20.94
N LEU A 241 -0.30 -3.35 21.67
CA LEU A 241 -0.20 -3.87 23.03
C LEU A 241 0.40 -5.28 23.09
N LEU A 242 0.39 -6.04 21.98
CA LEU A 242 1.05 -7.35 21.92
C LEU A 242 2.57 -7.20 22.06
N TYR A 243 3.16 -6.11 21.56
CA TYR A 243 4.56 -5.81 21.77
C TYR A 243 4.89 -5.50 23.23
N VAL A 244 3.98 -4.81 23.94
CA VAL A 244 4.12 -4.57 25.39
C VAL A 244 4.09 -5.89 26.15
N LEU A 245 3.19 -6.80 25.76
CA LEU A 245 3.11 -8.13 26.33
C LEU A 245 4.39 -8.92 26.06
N LEU A 246 4.89 -8.92 24.83
CA LEU A 246 6.14 -9.61 24.46
C LEU A 246 7.35 -9.05 25.22
N ASN A 247 7.39 -7.73 25.46
CA ASN A 247 8.43 -7.10 26.27
C ASN A 247 8.46 -7.61 27.71
N ASN A 248 7.30 -7.93 28.28
CA ASN A 248 7.21 -8.40 29.67
C ASN A 248 7.51 -9.90 29.80
N VAL A 249 7.18 -10.70 28.77
CA VAL A 249 7.43 -12.14 28.78
C VAL A 249 8.88 -12.48 28.44
N GLY A 250 9.51 -11.71 27.53
CA GLY A 250 10.85 -11.98 27.03
C GLY A 250 10.87 -12.87 25.77
N PRO A 251 12.00 -13.52 25.44
CA PRO A 251 12.23 -14.21 24.16
C PRO A 251 11.52 -15.58 24.08
N GLU A 252 10.20 -15.60 24.21
CA GLU A 252 9.37 -16.80 24.04
C GLU A 252 8.73 -16.81 22.63
N PHE A 253 8.94 -17.91 21.90
CA PHE A 253 8.61 -17.99 20.47
C PHE A 253 7.11 -17.96 20.19
N SER A 254 6.28 -18.55 21.05
CA SER A 254 4.82 -18.53 20.89
C SER A 254 4.27 -17.10 20.99
N PHE A 255 4.78 -16.29 21.93
CA PHE A 255 4.43 -14.88 22.06
C PHE A 255 4.96 -14.03 20.91
N LEU A 256 6.11 -14.39 20.31
CA LEU A 256 6.56 -13.78 19.06
C LEU A 256 5.57 -14.06 17.92
N ILE A 257 5.12 -15.31 17.75
CA ILE A 257 4.12 -15.66 16.73
C ILE A 257 2.83 -14.87 16.96
N ILE A 258 2.31 -14.81 18.19
CA ILE A 258 1.07 -14.07 18.49
C ILE A 258 1.21 -12.59 18.17
N THR A 259 2.35 -11.99 18.52
CA THR A 259 2.63 -10.56 18.27
C THR A 259 2.70 -10.27 16.78
N VAL A 260 3.49 -11.05 16.05
CA VAL A 260 3.65 -10.91 14.59
C VAL A 260 2.34 -11.19 13.87
N ALA A 261 1.60 -12.22 14.28
CA ALA A 261 0.30 -12.57 13.71
C ALA A 261 -0.72 -11.44 13.91
N GLY A 262 -0.82 -10.92 15.13
CA GLY A 262 -1.74 -9.85 15.48
C GLY A 262 -1.46 -8.55 14.73
N GLU A 263 -0.20 -8.12 14.68
CA GLU A 263 0.23 -6.94 13.92
C GLU A 263 -0.05 -7.11 12.42
N ASN A 264 0.37 -8.23 11.83
CA ASN A 264 0.21 -8.42 10.39
C ASN A 264 -1.26 -8.56 10.01
N PHE A 265 -2.07 -9.20 10.85
CA PHE A 265 -3.51 -9.30 10.67
C PHE A 265 -4.19 -7.92 10.70
N SER A 266 -3.94 -7.12 11.74
CA SER A 266 -4.52 -5.78 11.89
C SER A 266 -4.03 -4.82 10.80
N GLY A 267 -2.75 -4.89 10.44
CA GLY A 267 -2.14 -4.16 9.35
C GLY A 267 -2.76 -4.53 8.00
N GLY A 268 -3.01 -5.82 7.75
CA GLY A 268 -3.72 -6.30 6.56
C GLY A 268 -5.16 -5.79 6.49
N LEU A 269 -5.90 -5.94 7.59
CA LEU A 269 -7.29 -5.50 7.77
C LEU A 269 -7.46 -4.02 7.41
N GLY A 270 -6.67 -3.15 8.04
CA GLY A 270 -6.74 -1.72 7.76
C GLY A 270 -6.13 -1.30 6.44
N SER A 271 -5.20 -2.07 5.86
CA SER A 271 -4.68 -1.75 4.52
C SER A 271 -5.76 -1.89 3.44
N ALA A 272 -6.56 -2.95 3.48
CA ALA A 272 -7.65 -3.14 2.52
C ALA A 272 -8.71 -2.02 2.63
N ALA A 273 -9.17 -1.74 3.86
CA ALA A 273 -10.16 -0.70 4.11
C ALA A 273 -9.64 0.71 3.75
N PHE A 274 -8.37 0.99 4.04
CA PHE A 274 -7.77 2.30 3.77
C PHE A 274 -7.55 2.54 2.27
N VAL A 275 -7.08 1.53 1.54
CA VAL A 275 -6.94 1.63 0.07
C VAL A 275 -8.30 1.82 -0.60
N ALA A 276 -9.34 1.12 -0.15
CA ALA A 276 -10.71 1.33 -0.62
C ALA A 276 -11.19 2.76 -0.31
N TYR A 277 -10.84 3.30 0.86
CA TYR A 277 -11.18 4.68 1.22
C TYR A 277 -10.50 5.71 0.34
N LEU A 278 -9.20 5.57 0.06
CA LEU A 278 -8.50 6.43 -0.89
C LEU A 278 -9.11 6.34 -2.30
N SER A 279 -9.53 5.14 -2.71
CA SER A 279 -10.16 4.89 -4.01
C SER A 279 -11.47 5.66 -4.16
N VAL A 280 -12.35 5.55 -3.16
CA VAL A 280 -13.65 6.22 -3.09
C VAL A 280 -13.53 7.74 -3.05
N LEU A 281 -12.46 8.27 -2.43
CA LEU A 281 -12.19 9.70 -2.43
C LEU A 281 -11.81 10.25 -3.80
N CYS A 282 -11.40 9.40 -4.75
CA CYS A 282 -10.96 9.85 -6.07
C CYS A 282 -12.13 9.97 -7.04
N LYS A 283 -12.14 11.01 -7.85
CA LYS A 283 -13.07 11.11 -8.97
C LYS A 283 -12.53 10.29 -10.14
N LYS A 284 -13.38 9.50 -10.81
CA LYS A 284 -12.97 8.63 -11.92
C LYS A 284 -12.24 9.39 -13.04
N GLU A 285 -12.56 10.66 -13.27
CA GLU A 285 -11.88 11.50 -14.29
C GLU A 285 -10.44 11.89 -13.93
N TYR A 286 -10.07 11.87 -12.65
CA TYR A 286 -8.76 12.28 -12.13
C TYR A 286 -8.13 11.21 -11.22
N SER A 287 -8.56 9.96 -11.40
CA SER A 287 -8.28 8.83 -10.52
C SER A 287 -6.78 8.68 -10.23
N ALA A 288 -5.93 8.68 -11.26
CA ALA A 288 -4.48 8.50 -11.06
C ALA A 288 -3.86 9.67 -10.30
N THR A 289 -4.18 10.92 -10.66
CA THR A 289 -3.56 12.09 -10.02
C THR A 289 -4.01 12.26 -8.57
N GLN A 290 -5.32 12.12 -8.31
CA GLN A 290 -5.85 12.28 -6.96
C GLN A 290 -5.40 11.13 -6.07
N TYR A 291 -5.39 9.90 -6.58
CA TYR A 291 -4.91 8.76 -5.81
C TYR A 291 -3.40 8.84 -5.54
N ALA A 292 -2.61 9.25 -6.53
CA ALA A 292 -1.18 9.50 -6.35
C ALA A 292 -0.91 10.56 -5.28
N LEU A 293 -1.70 11.65 -5.25
CA LEU A 293 -1.57 12.68 -4.21
C LEU A 293 -1.83 12.10 -2.82
N LEU A 294 -2.97 11.41 -2.63
CA LEU A 294 -3.37 10.89 -1.33
C LEU A 294 -2.44 9.76 -0.82
N SER A 295 -2.02 8.85 -1.70
CA SER A 295 -1.07 7.79 -1.37
C SER A 295 0.34 8.33 -1.10
N SER A 296 0.76 9.39 -1.79
CA SER A 296 2.03 10.09 -1.53
C SER A 296 2.02 10.78 -0.17
N PHE A 297 0.90 11.38 0.25
CA PHE A 297 0.74 11.89 1.63
C PHE A 297 0.87 10.78 2.67
N MET A 298 0.30 9.59 2.44
CA MET A 298 0.51 8.43 3.31
C MET A 298 1.98 8.02 3.37
N GLY A 299 2.69 8.01 2.23
CA GLY A 299 4.12 7.69 2.16
C GLY A 299 4.97 8.69 2.96
N LEU A 300 4.72 9.99 2.79
CA LEU A 300 5.38 11.06 3.56
C LEU A 300 5.07 10.96 5.06
N ALA A 301 3.81 10.72 5.41
CA ALA A 301 3.40 10.49 6.80
C ALA A 301 4.22 9.35 7.39
N ARG A 302 4.30 8.21 6.68
CA ARG A 302 5.06 7.04 7.13
C ARG A 302 6.51 7.40 7.47
N THR A 303 7.21 8.05 6.55
CA THR A 303 8.64 8.36 6.71
C THR A 303 8.90 9.40 7.80
N LEU A 304 8.13 10.49 7.83
CA LEU A 304 8.32 11.58 8.80
C LEU A 304 7.98 11.13 10.23
N LEU A 305 6.90 10.37 10.38
CA LEU A 305 6.39 9.94 11.67
C LEU A 305 7.25 8.85 12.31
N SER A 306 7.91 8.02 11.51
CA SER A 306 8.76 6.94 12.01
C SER A 306 10.22 7.33 12.23
N SER A 307 10.68 8.42 11.60
CA SER A 307 12.06 8.87 11.76
C SER A 307 12.51 9.08 13.21
N PRO A 308 11.69 9.62 14.14
CA PRO A 308 12.10 9.82 15.52
C PRO A 308 11.97 8.58 16.42
N SER A 309 11.47 7.45 15.89
CA SER A 309 11.13 6.28 16.73
C SER A 309 12.31 5.75 17.55
N GLY A 310 13.55 5.84 17.05
CA GLY A 310 14.74 5.38 17.77
C GLY A 310 15.04 6.21 19.02
N PHE A 311 14.97 7.53 18.91
CA PHE A 311 15.15 8.44 20.04
C PHE A 311 14.08 8.25 21.12
N ILE A 312 12.85 7.91 20.73
CA ILE A 312 11.77 7.61 21.69
C ILE A 312 12.09 6.32 22.46
N VAL A 313 12.58 5.28 21.79
CA VAL A 313 13.01 4.04 22.45
C VAL A 313 14.18 4.29 23.39
N GLU A 314 15.19 5.06 22.98
CA GLU A 314 16.34 5.40 23.82
C GLU A 314 15.94 6.16 25.09
N SER A 315 14.96 7.06 24.98
CA SER A 315 14.53 7.92 26.10
C SER A 315 13.53 7.24 27.04
N PHE A 316 12.61 6.44 26.51
CA PHE A 316 11.47 5.90 27.27
C PHE A 316 11.53 4.37 27.48
N GLY A 317 12.41 3.68 26.76
CA GLY A 317 12.48 2.21 26.73
C GLY A 317 11.42 1.56 25.86
N TRP A 318 11.57 0.25 25.61
CA TRP A 318 10.74 -0.50 24.66
C TRP A 318 9.27 -0.62 25.08
N GLY A 319 8.99 -1.00 26.33
CA GLY A 319 7.62 -1.15 26.82
C GLY A 319 6.81 0.16 26.69
N ASN A 320 7.37 1.28 27.14
CA ASN A 320 6.72 2.59 27.04
C ASN A 320 6.61 3.06 25.58
N PHE A 321 7.60 2.75 24.73
CA PHE A 321 7.52 3.07 23.31
C PHE A 321 6.28 2.45 22.63
N PHE A 322 5.97 1.19 22.91
CA PHE A 322 4.78 0.54 22.33
C PHE A 322 3.46 1.01 22.97
N ILE A 323 3.47 1.48 24.21
CA ILE A 323 2.32 2.20 24.81
C ILE A 323 2.12 3.54 24.08
N ILE A 324 3.19 4.30 23.84
CA ILE A 324 3.14 5.58 23.12
C ILE A 324 2.63 5.35 21.68
N SER A 325 3.10 4.31 20.99
CA SER A 325 2.62 3.99 19.64
C SER A 325 1.14 3.60 19.62
N THR A 326 0.63 2.95 20.69
CA THR A 326 -0.80 2.68 20.88
C THR A 326 -1.60 3.99 20.96
N ILE A 327 -1.12 4.96 21.76
CA ILE A 327 -1.74 6.29 21.90
C ILE A 327 -1.74 7.05 20.57
N PHE A 328 -0.66 6.94 19.78
CA PHE A 328 -0.55 7.58 18.47
C PHE A 328 -1.56 7.10 17.44
N GLY A 329 -2.19 5.94 17.62
CA GLY A 329 -3.31 5.50 16.77
C GLY A 329 -4.66 6.15 17.11
N LEU A 330 -4.83 6.68 18.33
CA LEU A 330 -6.12 7.22 18.80
C LEU A 330 -6.64 8.42 17.98
N PRO A 331 -5.81 9.41 17.56
CA PRO A 331 -6.29 10.55 16.79
C PRO A 331 -6.99 10.12 15.49
N GLY A 332 -6.48 9.10 14.80
CA GLY A 332 -7.10 8.57 13.58
C GLY A 332 -8.50 8.00 13.83
N LEU A 333 -8.69 7.27 14.94
CA LEU A 333 -10.01 6.76 15.34
C LEU A 333 -10.97 7.88 15.74
N ILE A 334 -10.51 8.88 16.50
CA ILE A 334 -11.34 10.02 16.90
C ILE A 334 -11.86 10.75 15.67
N ILE A 335 -10.99 10.99 14.67
CA ILE A 335 -11.40 11.61 13.41
C ILE A 335 -12.41 10.72 12.67
N LEU A 336 -12.22 9.39 12.65
CA LEU A 336 -13.17 8.47 12.02
C LEU A 336 -14.56 8.49 12.67
N PHE A 337 -14.63 8.49 14.01
CA PHE A 337 -15.91 8.59 14.71
C PHE A 337 -16.60 9.93 14.41
N TRP A 338 -15.85 11.02 14.40
CA TRP A 338 -16.40 12.32 14.01
C TRP A 338 -16.87 12.33 12.54
N MET A 339 -16.11 11.72 11.63
CA MET A 339 -16.47 11.58 10.21
C MET A 339 -17.70 10.71 10.02
N LYS A 340 -17.92 9.68 10.84
CA LYS A 340 -19.11 8.84 10.77
C LYS A 340 -20.40 9.66 10.86
N ASP A 341 -20.45 10.68 11.71
CA ASP A 341 -21.68 11.46 11.92
C ASP A 341 -21.78 12.70 11.01
N ARG A 342 -20.63 13.27 10.61
CA ARG A 342 -20.55 14.58 9.93
C ARG A 342 -20.17 14.49 8.44
N PHE A 343 -19.59 13.37 8.03
CA PHE A 343 -19.24 13.05 6.66
C PHE A 343 -20.06 11.83 6.22
N PRO A 344 -21.32 12.03 5.79
CA PRO A 344 -21.94 11.07 4.92
C PRO A 344 -21.18 11.15 3.59
N ILE A 345 -20.06 10.42 3.48
CA ILE A 345 -19.74 9.82 2.20
C ILE A 345 -21.04 9.11 1.84
N ASN A 346 -21.65 9.40 0.69
CA ASN A 346 -22.96 8.87 0.26
C ASN A 346 -23.05 7.32 0.19
N MET A 347 -22.12 6.61 0.83
CA MET A 347 -21.86 5.18 0.90
C MET A 347 -22.01 4.63 2.33
N GLN A 348 -22.78 5.30 3.20
CA GLN A 348 -23.21 4.69 4.48
C GLN A 348 -24.35 3.69 4.30
N ILE A 349 -24.89 3.52 3.08
CA ILE A 349 -26.07 2.68 2.84
C ILE A 349 -25.77 1.67 1.74
N LEU A 350 -25.01 0.62 2.07
CA LEU A 350 -25.16 -0.67 1.40
C LEU A 350 -25.57 -1.67 2.47
N GLY A 351 -26.87 -1.61 2.79
CA GLY A 351 -27.47 -2.39 3.86
C GLY A 351 -28.95 -2.11 4.13
N ARG A 352 -29.66 -1.37 3.25
CA ARG A 352 -31.12 -1.33 3.19
C ARG A 352 -31.58 -1.43 1.73
N ALA A 353 -31.32 -2.58 1.14
CA ALA A 353 -32.09 -3.07 0.01
C ALA A 353 -32.43 -4.53 0.30
N ARG A 354 -33.34 -4.71 1.26
CA ARG A 354 -34.36 -5.76 1.32
C ARG A 354 -35.39 -5.38 2.35
#